data_AF-A0A1Z9A6Z8-F1
#
_entry.id   AF-A0A1Z9A6Z8-F1
#
_cell.length_a   1.000
_cell.length_b   1.000
_cell.length_c   1.000
_cell.angle_alpha   90.00
_cell.angle_beta   90.00
_cell.angle_gamma   90.00
#
_symmetry.space_group_name_H-M   'P 1'
#
loop_
_entity.id
_entity.type
_entity.pdbx_description
1 polymer ?
#
loop_
_entity_poly.entity_id
_entity_poly.type
_entity_poly.pdbx_seq_one_letter_code
_entity_poly.pdbx_strand_id
1 'polypeptide(L)'
;MKAVFQEATKAAREEGQDISKVTGALDSLITISMVQSVVAIVFAALLLVAGIKLLKYQDSGRKLSNIWAISRIVVAIPLAFMAISAQATLQEEIQNLSKETSAIDMSAMAGVGGLIGVVLVCIYPVLSLIFLNKEKSKAALK
;
A
#
# COMPACT_ATOMS: atom_id res chain seq x y z
N MET A 1 10.79 10.56 9.89
CA MET A 1 11.39 9.32 9.37
C MET A 1 12.73 9.58 8.68
N LYS A 2 12.82 10.41 7.62
CA LYS A 2 14.11 10.77 6.98
C LYS A 2 15.16 11.38 7.92
N ALA A 3 14.76 12.30 8.81
CA ALA A 3 15.69 12.94 9.76
C ALA A 3 16.27 11.94 10.78
N VAL A 4 15.41 11.14 11.41
CA VAL A 4 15.80 10.06 12.35
C VAL A 4 16.73 9.04 11.69
N PHE A 5 16.45 8.70 10.43
CA PHE A 5 17.29 7.76 9.67
C PHE A 5 18.65 8.36 9.31
N GLN A 6 18.70 9.65 8.96
CA GLN A 6 19.96 10.35 8.67
C GLN A 6 20.85 10.51 9.90
N GLU A 7 20.26 10.71 11.08
CA GLU A 7 21.01 10.72 12.34
C GLU A 7 21.53 9.33 12.70
N ALA A 8 20.69 8.29 12.62
CA ALA A 8 21.10 6.91 12.92
C ALA A 8 22.18 6.38 11.94
N THR A 9 22.04 6.69 10.64
CA THR A 9 23.05 6.31 9.64
C THR A 9 24.33 7.14 9.74
N LYS A 10 24.29 8.39 10.21
CA LYS A 10 25.52 9.14 10.50
C LYS A 10 26.26 8.57 11.70
N ALA A 11 25.56 8.31 12.80
CA ALA A 11 26.15 7.74 14.01
C ALA A 11 26.78 6.36 13.73
N ALA A 12 26.06 5.46 13.03
CA ALA A 12 26.59 4.15 12.64
C ALA A 12 27.80 4.23 11.67
N ARG A 13 27.84 5.25 10.80
CA ARG A 13 28.98 5.49 9.89
C ARG A 13 30.21 5.96 10.64
N GLU A 14 30.02 6.80 11.66
CA GLU A 14 31.10 7.29 12.53
C GLU A 14 31.65 6.18 13.43
N GLU A 15 30.83 5.20 13.81
CA GLU A 15 31.23 3.99 14.55
C GLU A 15 31.83 2.87 13.67
N GLY A 16 31.90 3.07 12.35
CA GLY A 16 32.46 2.09 11.40
C GLY A 16 31.59 0.85 11.17
N GLN A 17 30.30 0.90 11.52
CA GLN A 17 29.35 -0.19 11.27
C GLN A 17 28.97 -0.28 9.78
N ASP A 18 28.70 -1.50 9.31
CA ASP A 18 28.23 -1.73 7.94
C ASP A 18 26.75 -1.36 7.79
N ILE A 19 26.50 -0.21 7.17
CA ILE A 19 25.17 0.38 6.94
C ILE A 19 24.61 0.06 5.56
N SER A 20 25.32 -0.76 4.76
CA SER A 20 24.91 -1.13 3.40
C SER A 20 23.57 -1.87 3.37
N LYS A 21 23.29 -2.69 4.38
CA LYS A 21 22.02 -3.44 4.51
C LYS A 21 20.83 -2.54 4.82
N VAL A 22 21.00 -1.59 5.74
CA VAL A 22 19.96 -0.61 6.10
C VAL A 22 19.64 0.35 4.96
N THR A 23 20.68 0.82 4.25
CA THR A 23 20.49 1.66 3.07
C THR A 23 19.81 0.91 1.92
N GLY A 24 20.20 -0.35 1.66
CA GLY A 24 19.53 -1.20 0.68
C GLY A 24 18.06 -1.51 1.00
N ALA A 25 17.74 -1.77 2.27
CA ALA A 25 16.36 -1.98 2.71
C ALA A 25 15.51 -0.70 2.59
N LEU A 26 16.09 0.47 2.88
CA LEU A 26 15.43 1.76 2.67
C LEU A 26 15.17 2.05 1.18
N ASP A 27 16.15 1.82 0.32
CA ASP A 27 16.00 2.01 -1.13
C ASP A 27 14.90 1.10 -1.71
N SER A 28 14.79 -0.12 -1.18
CA SER A 28 13.71 -1.06 -1.52
C SER A 28 12.33 -0.48 -1.13
N LEU A 29 12.19 0.07 0.07
CA LEU A 29 10.95 0.72 0.52
C LEU A 29 10.59 1.95 -0.31
N ILE A 30 11.58 2.79 -0.64
CA ILE A 30 11.37 3.98 -1.49
C ILE A 30 10.88 3.53 -2.87
N THR A 31 11.49 2.50 -3.45
CA THR A 31 11.10 1.94 -4.75
C THR A 31 9.66 1.43 -4.71
N ILE A 32 9.28 0.66 -3.69
CA ILE A 32 7.91 0.16 -3.51
C ILE A 32 6.92 1.33 -3.39
N SER A 33 7.27 2.36 -2.61
CA SER A 33 6.44 3.55 -2.43
C SER A 33 6.26 4.35 -3.74
N MET A 34 7.31 4.47 -4.55
CA MET A 34 7.24 5.09 -5.87
C MET A 34 6.33 4.29 -6.81
N VAL A 35 6.48 2.97 -6.87
CA VAL A 35 5.60 2.09 -7.66
C VAL A 35 4.15 2.25 -7.23
N GLN A 36 3.88 2.24 -5.93
CA GLN A 36 2.54 2.46 -5.38
C GLN A 36 1.96 3.82 -5.79
N SER A 37 2.78 4.88 -5.80
CA SER A 37 2.37 6.22 -6.22
C SER A 37 1.98 6.26 -7.70
N VAL A 38 2.79 5.66 -8.57
CA VAL A 38 2.50 5.58 -10.01
C VAL A 38 1.22 4.79 -10.26
N VAL A 39 1.07 3.63 -9.62
CA VAL A 39 -0.12 2.78 -9.69
C VAL A 39 -1.36 3.54 -9.22
N ALA A 40 -1.24 4.30 -8.12
CA ALA A 40 -2.35 5.10 -7.60
C ALA A 40 -2.80 6.18 -8.60
N ILE A 41 -1.88 6.85 -9.29
CA ILE A 41 -2.20 7.83 -10.33
C ILE A 41 -2.96 7.18 -11.49
N VAL A 42 -2.50 6.01 -11.97
CA VAL A 42 -3.17 5.27 -13.05
C VAL A 42 -4.60 4.88 -12.65
N PHE A 43 -4.77 4.33 -11.44
CA PHE A 43 -6.10 3.99 -10.94
C PHE A 43 -6.97 5.23 -10.71
N ALA A 44 -6.41 6.36 -10.26
CA ALA A 44 -7.18 7.59 -10.09
C ALA A 44 -7.70 8.11 -11.44
N ALA A 45 -6.86 8.12 -12.48
CA ALA A 45 -7.28 8.49 -13.83
C ALA A 45 -8.39 7.56 -14.35
N LEU A 46 -8.25 6.25 -14.14
CA LEU A 46 -9.25 5.27 -14.58
C LEU A 46 -10.58 5.43 -13.80
N LEU A 47 -10.52 5.72 -12.51
CA LEU A 47 -11.71 6.03 -11.70
C LEU A 47 -12.40 7.31 -12.17
N LEU A 48 -11.65 8.35 -12.52
CA LEU A 48 -12.21 9.60 -13.06
C LEU A 48 -12.94 9.33 -14.38
N VAL A 49 -12.34 8.58 -15.31
CA VAL A 49 -12.99 8.22 -16.58
C VAL A 49 -14.25 7.38 -16.33
N ALA A 50 -14.20 6.44 -15.39
CA ALA A 50 -15.35 5.62 -15.02
C ALA A 50 -16.48 6.47 -14.42
N GLY A 51 -16.14 7.39 -13.51
CA GLY A 51 -17.07 8.33 -12.89
C GLY A 51 -17.73 9.26 -13.91
N ILE A 52 -16.97 9.82 -14.85
CA ILE A 52 -17.53 10.66 -15.93
C ILE A 52 -18.53 9.88 -16.78
N LYS A 53 -18.22 8.61 -17.12
CA LYS A 53 -19.14 7.76 -17.89
C LYS A 53 -20.38 7.37 -17.10
N LEU A 54 -20.26 7.17 -15.79
CA LEU A 54 -21.39 6.93 -14.88
C LEU A 54 -22.31 8.16 -14.79
N LEU A 55 -21.75 9.38 -14.72
CA LEU A 55 -22.52 10.63 -14.75
C LEU A 55 -23.28 10.82 -16.06
N LYS A 56 -22.77 10.25 -17.15
CA LYS A 56 -23.44 10.20 -18.46
C LYS A 56 -24.41 9.00 -18.60
N TYR A 57 -24.70 8.29 -17.52
CA TYR A 57 -25.57 7.11 -17.48
C TYR A 57 -25.19 6.00 -18.48
N GLN A 58 -23.90 5.90 -18.84
CA GLN A 58 -23.43 4.89 -19.79
C GLN A 58 -23.13 3.57 -19.08
N ASP A 59 -23.63 2.45 -19.61
CA ASP A 59 -23.30 1.10 -19.13
C ASP A 59 -21.79 0.82 -19.15
N SER A 60 -21.06 1.45 -20.06
CA SER A 60 -19.60 1.39 -20.13
C SER A 60 -18.92 1.95 -18.86
N GLY A 61 -19.51 2.94 -18.18
CA GLY A 61 -18.98 3.49 -16.93
C GLY A 61 -19.05 2.49 -15.78
N ARG A 62 -20.13 1.70 -15.72
CA ARG A 62 -20.25 0.60 -14.76
C ARG A 62 -19.25 -0.51 -15.03
N LYS A 63 -19.09 -0.93 -16.30
CA LYS A 63 -18.08 -1.95 -16.67
C LYS A 63 -16.67 -1.49 -16.29
N LEU A 64 -16.33 -0.22 -16.58
CA LEU A 64 -15.03 0.35 -16.25
C LEU A 64 -14.80 0.42 -14.74
N SER A 65 -15.82 0.79 -13.96
CA SER A 65 -15.76 0.82 -12.49
C SER A 65 -15.57 -0.57 -11.88
N ASN A 66 -16.21 -1.59 -12.45
CA ASN A 66 -16.01 -2.98 -12.02
C ASN A 66 -14.58 -3.45 -12.31
N ILE A 67 -14.07 -3.18 -13.51
CA ILE A 67 -12.67 -3.49 -13.89
C ILE A 67 -11.72 -2.76 -12.94
N TRP A 68 -11.94 -1.46 -12.72
CA TRP A 68 -11.18 -0.65 -11.78
C TRP A 68 -11.11 -1.28 -10.39
N ALA A 69 -12.26 -1.63 -9.82
CA ALA A 69 -12.35 -2.14 -8.46
C ALA A 69 -11.63 -3.49 -8.31
N ILE A 70 -11.83 -4.41 -9.25
CA ILE A 70 -11.18 -5.73 -9.24
C ILE A 70 -9.66 -5.56 -9.41
N SER A 71 -9.22 -4.80 -10.42
CA SER A 71 -7.81 -4.55 -10.67
C SER A 71 -7.15 -3.84 -9.49
N ARG A 72 -7.84 -2.91 -8.81
CA ARG A 72 -7.32 -2.22 -7.64
C ARG A 72 -7.09 -3.18 -6.48
N ILE A 73 -8.01 -4.11 -6.22
CA ILE A 73 -7.86 -5.14 -5.17
C ILE A 73 -6.68 -6.06 -5.50
N VAL A 74 -6.62 -6.58 -6.73
CA VAL A 74 -5.58 -7.51 -7.18
C VAL A 74 -4.19 -6.89 -7.09
N VAL A 75 -4.04 -5.59 -7.33
CA VAL A 75 -2.75 -4.88 -7.23
C VAL A 75 -2.46 -4.39 -5.81
N ALA A 76 -3.48 -3.98 -5.05
CA ALA A 76 -3.30 -3.47 -3.69
C ALA A 76 -2.73 -4.52 -2.74
N ILE A 77 -3.24 -5.76 -2.84
CA ILE A 77 -2.89 -6.83 -1.89
C ILE A 77 -1.39 -7.19 -1.98
N PRO A 78 -0.84 -7.56 -3.15
CA PRO A 78 0.59 -7.89 -3.27
C PRO A 78 1.50 -6.72 -2.90
N LEU A 79 1.18 -5.49 -3.34
CA LEU A 79 1.98 -4.31 -3.01
C LEU A 79 1.99 -4.04 -1.51
N ALA A 80 0.87 -4.24 -0.82
CA ALA A 80 0.82 -4.10 0.62
C ALA A 80 1.68 -5.16 1.33
N PHE A 81 1.64 -6.42 0.89
CA PHE A 81 2.51 -7.46 1.44
C PHE A 81 4.00 -7.17 1.19
N MET A 82 4.37 -6.69 0.00
CA MET A 82 5.73 -6.28 -0.30
C MET A 82 6.20 -5.09 0.56
N ALA A 83 5.32 -4.12 0.81
CA ALA A 83 5.63 -2.98 1.68
C ALA A 83 5.81 -3.43 3.14
N ILE A 84 4.94 -4.31 3.64
CA ILE A 84 5.03 -4.86 5.00
C ILE A 84 6.33 -5.65 5.18
N SER A 85 6.69 -6.51 4.21
CA SER A 85 7.92 -7.30 4.31
C SER A 85 9.17 -6.43 4.26
N ALA A 86 9.24 -5.47 3.34
CA ALA A 86 10.38 -4.54 3.26
C ALA A 86 10.50 -3.65 4.53
N GLN A 87 9.36 -3.29 5.14
CA GLN A 87 9.36 -2.52 6.38
C GLN A 87 9.84 -3.35 7.58
N ALA A 88 9.45 -4.62 7.63
CA ALA A 88 9.94 -5.56 8.63
C ALA A 88 11.46 -5.77 8.51
N THR A 89 11.98 -6.01 7.31
CA THR A 89 13.43 -6.14 7.06
C THR A 89 14.19 -4.88 7.45
N LEU A 90 13.69 -3.69 7.10
CA LEU A 90 14.34 -2.45 7.49
C LEU A 90 14.41 -2.30 9.02
N GLN A 91 13.32 -2.65 9.71
CA GLN A 91 13.25 -2.54 11.15
C GLN A 91 14.21 -3.52 11.84
N GLU A 92 14.32 -4.75 11.35
CA GLU A 92 15.27 -5.74 11.85
C GLU A 92 16.72 -5.28 11.68
N GLU A 93 17.07 -4.71 10.52
CA GLU A 93 18.42 -4.20 10.27
C GLU A 93 18.76 -2.97 11.14
N ILE A 94 17.79 -2.07 11.40
CA ILE A 94 17.96 -0.96 12.35
C ILE A 94 18.18 -1.48 13.78
N GLN A 95 17.45 -2.53 14.18
CA GLN A 95 17.61 -3.15 15.50
C GLN A 95 18.99 -3.80 15.67
N ASN A 96 19.51 -4.43 14.63
CA ASN A 96 20.85 -5.03 14.66
C ASN A 96 21.96 -3.98 14.82
N LEU A 97 21.76 -2.75 14.33
CA LEU A 97 22.70 -1.64 14.49
C LEU A 97 22.62 -0.98 15.87
N SER A 98 21.41 -0.83 16.41
CA SER A 98 21.18 -0.17 17.70
C SER A 98 20.88 -1.19 18.79
N LYS A 99 21.92 -1.61 19.55
CA LYS A 99 21.80 -2.54 20.69
C LYS A 99 20.92 -2.01 21.84
N GLU A 100 20.44 -0.76 21.77
CA GLU A 100 19.85 -0.06 22.91
C GLU A 100 18.44 0.50 22.65
N THR A 101 17.85 0.31 21.46
CA THR A 101 16.51 0.86 21.21
C THR A 101 15.43 -0.12 21.67
N SER A 102 14.79 0.26 22.77
CA SER A 102 13.65 -0.37 23.43
C SER A 102 12.72 -1.12 22.47
N ALA A 103 12.78 -2.44 22.54
CA ALA A 103 12.03 -3.40 21.74
C ALA A 103 10.52 -3.47 22.10
N ILE A 104 9.83 -2.34 22.15
CA ILE A 104 8.38 -2.35 22.39
C ILE A 104 7.67 -2.40 21.04
N ASP A 105 7.15 -3.59 20.73
CA ASP A 105 5.91 -3.86 19.95
C ASP A 105 5.78 -3.27 18.54
N MET A 106 6.82 -2.64 18.01
CA MET A 106 6.72 -1.85 16.80
C MET A 106 6.60 -2.73 15.53
N SER A 107 7.15 -3.95 15.57
CA SER A 107 7.00 -4.96 14.51
C SER A 107 5.61 -5.60 14.52
N ALA A 108 5.07 -5.91 15.71
CA ALA A 108 3.71 -6.40 15.88
C ALA A 108 2.67 -5.33 15.48
N MET A 109 2.88 -4.07 15.88
CA MET A 109 2.05 -2.94 15.44
C MET A 109 2.16 -2.69 13.92
N ALA A 110 3.33 -2.85 13.31
CA ALA A 110 3.49 -2.72 11.86
C ALA A 110 2.75 -3.84 11.10
N GLY A 111 2.83 -5.09 11.57
CA GLY A 111 2.11 -6.22 10.97
C GLY A 111 0.58 -6.09 11.08
N VAL A 112 0.08 -5.77 12.27
CA VAL A 112 -1.36 -5.57 12.52
C VAL A 112 -1.87 -4.33 11.80
N GLY A 113 -1.14 -3.21 11.87
CA GLY A 113 -1.46 -1.98 11.16
C GLY A 113 -1.47 -2.14 9.64
N GLY A 114 -0.54 -2.93 9.10
CA GLY A 114 -0.48 -3.27 7.69
C GLY A 114 -1.71 -4.07 7.22
N LEU A 115 -2.10 -5.10 7.97
CA LEU A 115 -3.30 -5.91 7.70
C LEU A 115 -4.59 -5.08 7.75
N ILE A 116 -4.76 -4.25 8.79
CA ILE A 116 -5.91 -3.34 8.91
C ILE A 116 -5.92 -2.35 7.73
N GLY A 117 -4.76 -1.82 7.36
CA GLY A 117 -4.61 -0.94 6.20
C GLY A 117 -5.06 -1.59 4.89
N VAL A 118 -4.70 -2.86 4.66
CA VAL A 118 -5.14 -3.62 3.47
C VAL A 118 -6.65 -3.76 3.45
N VAL A 119 -7.25 -4.15 4.57
CA VAL A 119 -8.71 -4.30 4.68
C VAL A 119 -9.40 -2.97 4.37
N LEU A 120 -8.96 -1.87 4.98
CA LEU A 120 -9.55 -0.54 4.77
C LEU A 120 -9.44 -0.08 3.30
N VAL A 121 -8.29 -0.32 2.65
CA VAL A 121 -8.09 0.02 1.23
C VAL A 121 -9.03 -0.78 0.31
N CYS A 122 -9.37 -2.01 0.68
CA CYS A 122 -10.28 -2.86 -0.09
C CYS A 122 -11.77 -2.55 0.11
N ILE A 123 -12.16 -1.88 1.20
CA ILE A 123 -13.56 -1.54 1.48
C ILE A 123 -14.16 -0.70 0.34
N TYR A 124 -13.48 0.37 -0.08
CA TYR A 124 -14.03 1.27 -1.09
C TYR A 124 -14.29 0.60 -2.46
N PRO A 125 -13.34 -0.16 -3.04
CA PRO A 125 -13.59 -0.98 -4.23
C PRO A 125 -14.76 -1.95 -4.08
N VAL A 126 -14.88 -2.63 -2.94
CA VAL A 126 -15.97 -3.59 -2.66
C VAL A 126 -17.31 -2.88 -2.61
N LEU A 127 -17.39 -1.75 -1.91
CA LEU A 127 -18.62 -0.94 -1.84
C LEU A 127 -19.02 -0.44 -3.23
N SER A 128 -18.07 0.02 -4.03
CA SER A 128 -18.31 0.44 -5.43
C SER A 128 -18.94 -0.69 -6.25
N LEU A 129 -18.40 -1.91 -6.16
CA LEU A 129 -18.97 -3.10 -6.80
C LEU A 129 -20.40 -3.39 -6.33
N ILE A 130 -20.65 -3.34 -5.02
CA ILE A 130 -21.98 -3.64 -4.46
C ILE A 130 -23.00 -2.61 -4.96
N PHE A 131 -22.72 -1.31 -4.80
CA PHE A 131 -23.67 -0.26 -5.15
C PHE A 131 -23.97 -0.20 -6.65
N LEU A 132 -22.95 -0.35 -7.49
CA LEU A 132 -23.13 -0.32 -8.94
C LEU A 132 -23.83 -1.56 -9.48
N ASN A 133 -23.74 -2.71 -8.80
CA ASN A 133 -24.33 -3.95 -9.29
C ASN A 133 -25.67 -4.35 -8.64
N LYS A 134 -26.06 -3.72 -7.52
CA LYS A 134 -27.26 -4.03 -6.73
C LYS A 134 -28.55 -4.18 -7.56
N GLU A 135 -28.81 -3.27 -8.50
CA GLU A 135 -30.06 -3.30 -9.27
C GLU A 135 -30.12 -4.42 -10.31
N LYS A 136 -29.01 -4.72 -11.02
CA LYS A 136 -28.99 -5.86 -11.96
C LYS A 136 -29.00 -7.19 -11.22
N SER A 137 -28.34 -7.29 -10.06
CA SER A 137 -28.41 -8.49 -9.23
C SER A 137 -29.81 -8.76 -8.69
N LYS A 138 -30.58 -7.71 -8.33
CA LYS A 138 -31.99 -7.85 -7.95
C LYS A 138 -32.88 -8.24 -9.13
N ALA A 139 -32.62 -7.72 -10.32
CA ALA A 139 -33.38 -8.08 -11.53
C ALA A 139 -33.12 -9.53 -11.98
N ALA A 140 -31.91 -10.07 -11.76
CA ALA A 140 -31.57 -11.45 -12.08
C ALA A 140 -32.14 -12.50 -11.10
N LEU A 141 -32.70 -12.06 -9.97
CA LEU A 141 -33.33 -12.91 -8.95
C LEU A 141 -34.86 -12.98 -9.08
N LYS A 142 -35.44 -12.25 -10.04
CA LYS A 142 -36.86 -12.32 -10.42
C LYS A 142 -37.02 -13.18 -11.66
#